data_AF-A0A922NN72-F1
#
_entry.id   AF-A0A922NN72-F1
#
_cell.length_a   1.000
_cell.length_b   1.000
_cell.length_c   1.000
_cell.angle_alpha   90.00
_cell.angle_beta   90.00
_cell.angle_gamma   90.00
#
_symmetry.space_group_name_H-M   'P 1'
#
loop_
_entity.id
_entity.type
_entity.pdbx_description
1 polymer ?
#
loop_
_entity_poly.entity_id
_entity_poly.type
_entity_poly.pdbx_seq_one_letter_code
_entity_poly.pdbx_strand_id
1 'polypeptide(L)'
;MSISLKENRHETLTAAQKETLEELRETSVPRYLFRGWHYGSGGGPKETINSTEEIIPHGSMNDREGHDFYELQESELKSMLECHYDGKTDIPSEISSWAASLMMIIFFAKRQQNLGYKGVHIALIDTHQLANDVLVWHAPHLNQEFEGCIHEYFAHGPIRGPGYKAVPYDLLEERGVE
;
A
#
# COMPACT_ATOMS: atom_id res chain seq x y z
N MET A 1 -1.08 31.47 32.66
CA MET A 1 -1.94 30.63 31.81
C MET A 1 -1.13 29.41 31.43
N SER A 2 -1.43 28.26 32.04
CA SER A 2 -0.74 27.00 31.73
C SER A 2 -1.25 26.50 30.39
N ILE A 3 -0.36 26.33 29.43
CA ILE A 3 -0.66 25.67 28.17
C ILE A 3 -0.78 24.18 28.50
N SER A 4 -2.02 23.68 28.55
CA SER A 4 -2.28 22.25 28.60
C SER A 4 -1.76 21.65 27.30
N LEU A 5 -0.58 21.03 27.38
CA LEU A 5 -0.15 20.02 26.43
C LEU A 5 -1.26 18.98 26.43
N LYS A 6 -2.06 18.92 25.35
CA LYS A 6 -2.97 17.81 25.14
C LYS A 6 -2.13 16.55 25.20
N GLU A 7 -2.44 15.69 26.17
CA GLU A 7 -1.85 14.37 26.31
C GLU A 7 -1.89 13.68 24.95
N ASN A 8 -0.72 13.27 24.46
CA ASN A 8 -0.59 12.30 23.38
C ASN A 8 -1.23 11.01 23.90
N ARG A 9 -2.53 10.84 23.67
CA ARG A 9 -3.20 9.62 24.09
C ARG A 9 -2.88 8.53 23.08
N HIS A 10 -2.10 7.57 23.58
CA HIS A 10 -1.82 6.26 22.99
C HIS A 10 -3.10 5.42 22.94
N GLU A 11 -4.12 5.91 22.24
CA GLU A 11 -5.40 5.21 22.08
C GLU A 11 -5.33 4.32 20.83
N THR A 12 -5.63 3.04 21.01
CA THR A 12 -5.94 2.15 19.89
C THR A 12 -7.31 2.48 19.32
N LEU A 13 -7.59 1.99 18.11
CA LEU A 13 -8.90 2.19 17.47
C LEU A 13 -10.02 1.69 18.38
N THR A 14 -11.02 2.55 18.60
CA THR A 14 -12.25 2.18 19.32
C THR A 14 -13.01 1.11 18.54
N ALA A 15 -13.85 0.33 19.23
CA ALA A 15 -14.67 -0.71 18.59
C ALA A 15 -15.52 -0.18 17.42
N ALA A 16 -16.08 1.03 17.57
CA ALA A 16 -16.86 1.67 16.51
C ALA A 16 -16.01 2.07 15.29
N GLN A 17 -14.77 2.53 15.50
CA GLN A 17 -13.82 2.79 14.41
C GLN A 17 -13.43 1.49 13.71
N LYS A 18 -13.16 0.41 14.46
CA LYS A 18 -12.86 -0.91 13.89
C LYS A 18 -14.02 -1.41 13.01
N GLU A 19 -15.25 -1.36 13.51
CA GLU A 19 -16.47 -1.76 12.77
C GLU A 19 -16.66 -0.93 11.50
N THR A 20 -16.49 0.40 11.59
CA THR A 20 -16.58 1.30 10.43
C THR A 20 -15.52 0.97 9.37
N LEU A 21 -14.28 0.70 9.78
CA LEU A 21 -13.20 0.33 8.86
C LEU A 21 -13.44 -1.04 8.20
N GLU A 22 -14.04 -1.99 8.91
CA GLU A 22 -14.43 -3.28 8.35
C GLU A 22 -15.55 -3.13 7.31
N GLU A 23 -16.60 -2.36 7.61
CA GLU A 23 -17.66 -2.06 6.65
C GLU A 23 -17.08 -1.43 5.38
N LEU A 24 -16.25 -0.40 5.52
CA LEU A 24 -15.61 0.28 4.39
C LEU A 24 -14.67 -0.64 3.59
N ARG A 25 -13.99 -1.59 4.25
CA ARG A 25 -13.15 -2.59 3.59
C ARG A 25 -13.98 -3.51 2.71
N GLU A 26 -15.16 -3.92 3.19
CA GLU A 26 -16.05 -4.83 2.45
C GLU A 26 -16.82 -4.12 1.32
N THR A 27 -17.20 -2.86 1.50
CA THR A 27 -18.07 -2.15 0.54
C THR A 27 -17.34 -1.30 -0.48
N SER A 28 -16.13 -0.85 -0.16
CA SER A 28 -15.48 0.25 -0.91
C SER A 28 -14.18 -0.15 -1.60
N VAL A 29 -13.74 -1.42 -1.47
CA VAL A 29 -12.54 -1.92 -2.12
C VAL A 29 -12.91 -2.63 -3.42
N PRO A 30 -12.44 -2.15 -4.60
CA PRO A 30 -12.64 -2.85 -5.85
C PRO A 30 -12.02 -4.24 -5.83
N ARG A 31 -12.62 -5.18 -6.57
CA ARG A 31 -12.09 -6.53 -6.70
C ARG A 31 -10.66 -6.56 -7.25
N TYR A 32 -10.36 -5.71 -8.22
CA TYR A 32 -9.06 -5.65 -8.85
C TYR A 32 -8.37 -4.33 -8.55
N LEU A 33 -7.16 -4.42 -8.00
CA LEU A 33 -6.28 -3.27 -7.81
C LEU A 33 -4.96 -3.51 -8.53
N PHE A 34 -4.33 -2.42 -8.93
CA PHE A 34 -3.16 -2.40 -9.79
C PHE A 34 -2.02 -1.60 -9.15
N ARG A 35 -0.79 -1.98 -9.44
CA ARG A 35 0.40 -1.27 -8.95
C ARG A 35 1.47 -1.25 -10.02
N GLY A 36 2.12 -0.10 -10.21
CA GLY A 36 3.37 -0.03 -10.97
C GLY A 36 4.56 -0.04 -10.01
N TRP A 37 5.61 -0.77 -10.34
CA TRP A 37 6.84 -0.76 -9.55
C TRP A 37 8.08 -0.96 -10.44
N HIS A 38 9.23 -0.52 -9.94
CA HIS A 38 10.54 -0.77 -10.52
C HIS A 38 11.49 -1.31 -9.45
N TYR A 39 12.70 -1.75 -9.81
CA TYR A 39 13.63 -2.36 -8.84
C TYR A 39 14.07 -1.45 -7.69
N GLY A 40 13.87 -0.13 -7.78
CA GLY A 40 14.17 0.84 -6.73
C GLY A 40 12.95 1.29 -5.93
N SER A 41 11.74 0.81 -6.25
CA SER A 41 10.54 1.15 -5.50
C SER A 41 10.67 0.70 -4.05
N GLY A 42 10.20 1.52 -3.11
CA GLY A 42 10.27 1.21 -1.67
C GLY A 42 11.70 1.20 -1.10
N GLY A 43 12.67 1.86 -1.75
CA GLY A 43 14.08 1.85 -1.31
C GLY A 43 14.92 0.73 -1.90
N GLY A 44 14.32 -0.13 -2.74
CA GLY A 44 14.99 -1.21 -3.44
C GLY A 44 15.04 -2.54 -2.67
N PRO A 45 15.73 -3.56 -3.21
CA PRO A 45 15.57 -4.97 -2.80
C PRO A 45 16.08 -5.30 -1.40
N LYS A 46 16.80 -4.37 -0.75
CA LYS A 46 17.21 -4.52 0.66
C LYS A 46 16.14 -4.06 1.65
N GLU A 47 15.29 -3.13 1.21
CA GLU A 47 14.28 -2.49 2.05
C GLU A 47 12.89 -3.05 1.78
N THR A 48 12.61 -3.52 0.57
CA THR A 48 11.34 -4.15 0.19
C THR A 48 11.57 -5.28 -0.81
N ILE A 49 10.61 -6.19 -0.94
CA ILE A 49 10.55 -7.11 -2.07
C ILE A 49 9.41 -6.69 -2.99
N ASN A 50 9.73 -6.48 -4.27
CA ASN A 50 8.75 -6.34 -5.33
C ASN A 50 9.16 -7.32 -6.44
N SER A 51 8.43 -8.43 -6.57
CA SER A 51 8.73 -9.50 -7.52
C SER A 51 7.49 -9.92 -8.30
N THR A 52 7.62 -10.89 -9.20
CA THR A 52 6.49 -11.45 -9.95
C THR A 52 5.61 -12.39 -9.13
N GLU A 53 6.06 -12.73 -7.92
CA GLU A 53 5.46 -13.71 -7.01
C GLU A 53 4.95 -13.09 -5.72
N GLU A 54 5.56 -11.99 -5.26
CA GLU A 54 5.20 -11.33 -4.00
C GLU A 54 5.55 -9.85 -3.93
N ILE A 55 4.87 -9.16 -3.00
CA ILE A 55 5.21 -7.83 -2.51
C ILE A 55 5.42 -7.95 -1.00
N ILE A 56 6.60 -7.57 -0.51
CA ILE A 56 6.89 -7.48 0.92
C ILE A 56 7.23 -6.03 1.26
N PRO A 57 6.33 -5.33 2.00
CA PRO A 57 6.57 -3.97 2.49
C PRO A 57 7.76 -3.89 3.45
N HIS A 58 8.26 -2.67 3.66
CA HIS A 58 9.47 -2.45 4.45
C HIS A 58 9.31 -2.89 5.92
N GLY A 59 8.13 -2.68 6.50
CA GLY A 59 7.78 -3.11 7.84
C GLY A 59 7.72 -4.63 8.04
N SER A 60 7.70 -5.41 6.96
CA SER A 60 7.69 -6.89 6.99
C SER A 60 9.01 -7.53 6.54
N MET A 61 10.05 -6.72 6.31
CA MET A 61 11.39 -7.18 5.95
C MET A 61 12.28 -7.34 7.20
N ASN A 62 13.41 -8.05 7.04
CA ASN A 62 14.46 -8.16 8.07
C ASN A 62 13.97 -8.72 9.42
N ASP A 63 13.20 -9.81 9.38
CA ASP A 63 12.66 -10.51 10.56
C ASP A 63 11.74 -9.66 11.44
N ARG A 64 11.19 -8.55 10.91
CA ARG A 64 10.14 -7.78 11.56
C ARG A 64 8.83 -8.57 11.52
N GLU A 65 8.20 -8.75 12.67
CA GLU A 65 6.93 -9.48 12.79
C GLU A 65 5.73 -8.69 12.22
N GLY A 66 5.90 -7.37 12.04
CA GLY A 66 4.81 -6.46 11.70
C GLY A 66 3.87 -6.22 12.88
N HIS A 67 2.74 -5.57 12.62
CA HIS A 67 1.68 -5.33 13.59
C HIS A 67 0.38 -6.01 13.14
N ASP A 68 -0.48 -6.35 14.11
CA ASP A 68 -1.89 -6.49 13.79
C ASP A 68 -2.46 -5.09 13.57
N PHE A 69 -3.02 -4.84 12.39
CA PHE A 69 -3.54 -3.53 12.00
C PHE A 69 -4.52 -2.96 13.02
N TYR A 70 -5.39 -3.79 13.59
CA TYR A 70 -6.41 -3.33 14.54
C TYR A 70 -5.88 -3.11 15.95
N GLU A 71 -4.66 -3.54 16.24
CA GLU A 71 -3.98 -3.33 17.52
C GLU A 71 -2.96 -2.17 17.46
N LEU A 72 -2.75 -1.58 16.28
CA LEU A 72 -1.97 -0.35 16.13
C LEU A 72 -2.62 0.81 16.91
N GLN A 73 -1.78 1.64 17.52
CA GLN A 73 -2.24 2.92 18.04
C GLN A 73 -2.56 3.86 16.89
N GLU A 74 -3.54 4.75 17.08
CA GLU A 74 -3.96 5.68 16.02
C GLU A 74 -2.79 6.57 15.55
N SER A 75 -1.92 7.01 16.47
CA SER A 75 -0.73 7.80 16.14
C SER A 75 0.32 7.03 15.35
N GLU A 76 0.47 5.73 15.61
CA GLU A 76 1.40 4.85 14.90
C GLU A 76 0.91 4.59 13.48
N LEU A 77 -0.39 4.27 13.33
CA LEU A 77 -1.03 4.12 12.03
C LEU A 77 -0.91 5.41 11.21
N LYS A 78 -1.25 6.56 11.80
CA LYS A 78 -1.14 7.86 11.13
C LYS A 78 0.29 8.15 10.66
N SER A 79 1.27 7.98 11.55
CA SER A 79 2.68 8.24 11.22
C SER A 79 3.19 7.30 10.13
N MET A 80 2.83 6.02 10.19
CA MET A 80 3.19 5.03 9.17
C MET A 80 2.61 5.42 7.80
N LEU A 81 1.32 5.79 7.74
CA LEU A 81 0.66 6.19 6.50
C LEU A 81 1.29 7.44 5.90
N GLU A 82 1.55 8.47 6.69
CA GLU A 82 2.17 9.72 6.24
C GLU A 82 3.60 9.51 5.74
N CYS A 83 4.42 8.78 6.51
CA CYS A 83 5.78 8.47 6.07
C CYS A 83 5.79 7.65 4.78
N HIS A 84 4.89 6.67 4.65
CA HIS A 84 4.74 5.88 3.44
C HIS A 84 4.38 6.75 2.24
N TYR A 85 3.37 7.61 2.38
CA TYR A 85 2.88 8.48 1.32
C TYR A 85 3.94 9.50 0.86
N ASP A 86 4.68 10.09 1.81
CA ASP A 86 5.78 11.02 1.53
C ASP A 86 7.05 10.33 0.99
N GLY A 87 7.07 9.00 0.91
CA GLY A 87 8.24 8.22 0.51
C GLY A 87 9.39 8.28 1.52
N LYS A 88 9.11 8.61 2.78
CA LYS A 88 10.09 8.64 3.88
C LYS A 88 10.36 7.21 4.34
N THR A 89 11.64 6.87 4.53
CA THR A 89 12.06 5.53 4.97
C THR A 89 12.31 5.43 6.47
N ASP A 90 12.14 6.53 7.21
CA ASP A 90 12.43 6.61 8.65
C ASP A 90 11.52 5.70 9.48
N ILE A 91 10.27 5.53 9.04
CA ILE A 91 9.30 4.60 9.62
C ILE A 91 9.10 3.45 8.63
N PRO A 92 9.48 2.22 8.98
CA PRO A 92 9.18 1.06 8.16
C PRO A 92 7.68 0.86 7.99
N SER A 93 7.20 1.10 6.78
CA SER A 93 5.80 0.94 6.43
C SER A 93 5.47 -0.51 6.12
N GLU A 94 4.41 -1.02 6.75
CA GLU A 94 3.78 -2.32 6.46
C GLU A 94 2.80 -2.26 5.29
N ILE A 95 2.77 -1.13 4.60
CA ILE A 95 1.79 -0.83 3.57
C ILE A 95 2.43 -0.86 2.19
N SER A 96 1.66 -1.30 1.21
CA SER A 96 1.93 -1.08 -0.20
C SER A 96 0.81 -0.26 -0.86
N SER A 97 1.18 0.62 -1.79
CA SER A 97 0.23 1.46 -2.54
C SER A 97 -0.28 0.77 -3.80
N TRP A 98 -1.58 0.87 -4.01
CA TRP A 98 -2.32 0.29 -5.11
C TRP A 98 -3.33 1.29 -5.67
N ALA A 99 -3.84 1.03 -6.87
CA ALA A 99 -4.84 1.87 -7.53
C ALA A 99 -5.93 1.05 -8.20
N ALA A 100 -7.15 1.61 -8.26
CA ALA A 100 -8.27 0.98 -8.96
C ALA A 100 -8.19 1.12 -10.50
N SER A 101 -7.31 1.98 -11.02
CA SER A 101 -7.22 2.29 -12.46
C SER A 101 -6.00 1.66 -13.10
N LEU A 102 -6.21 0.64 -13.92
CA LEU A 102 -5.16 0.04 -14.75
C LEU A 102 -4.52 1.10 -15.67
N MET A 103 -5.34 1.97 -16.28
CA MET A 103 -4.86 3.03 -17.17
C MET A 103 -3.89 3.98 -16.46
N MET A 104 -4.20 4.37 -15.22
CA MET A 104 -3.31 5.22 -14.42
C MET A 104 -1.96 4.52 -14.16
N ILE A 105 -2.00 3.22 -13.86
CA ILE A 105 -0.78 2.43 -13.63
C ILE A 105 0.03 2.22 -14.90
N ILE A 106 -0.60 2.06 -16.07
CA ILE A 106 0.08 2.03 -17.36
C ILE A 106 0.81 3.36 -17.60
N PHE A 107 0.14 4.50 -17.42
CA PHE A 107 0.79 5.82 -17.54
C PHE A 107 1.95 5.98 -16.55
N PHE A 108 1.78 5.50 -15.31
CA PHE A 108 2.84 5.54 -14.31
C PHE A 108 4.04 4.67 -14.69
N ALA A 109 3.82 3.44 -15.20
CA ALA A 109 4.87 2.55 -15.68
C ALA A 109 5.62 3.16 -16.88
N LYS A 110 4.89 3.69 -17.86
CA LYS A 110 5.47 4.42 -19.01
C LYS A 110 6.35 5.58 -18.57
N ARG A 111 5.87 6.38 -17.62
CA ARG A 111 6.64 7.48 -17.04
C ARG A 111 7.92 6.98 -16.38
N GLN A 112 7.87 5.89 -15.60
CA GLN A 112 9.06 5.34 -14.96
C GLN A 112 10.10 4.84 -15.96
N GLN A 113 9.65 4.12 -17.00
CA GLN A 113 10.52 3.63 -18.05
C GLN A 113 11.18 4.80 -18.80
N ASN A 114 10.43 5.85 -19.13
CA ASN A 114 10.94 7.08 -19.73
C ASN A 114 11.95 7.83 -18.85
N LEU A 115 11.82 7.73 -17.53
CA LEU A 115 12.80 8.25 -16.55
C LEU A 115 14.04 7.36 -16.42
N GLY A 116 14.10 6.24 -17.14
CA GLY A 116 15.24 5.33 -17.18
C GLY A 116 15.28 4.30 -16.05
N TYR A 117 14.23 4.19 -15.23
CA TYR A 117 14.15 3.16 -14.20
C TYR A 117 14.17 1.75 -14.83
N LYS A 118 14.81 0.81 -14.12
CA LYS A 118 14.98 -0.58 -14.59
C LYS A 118 14.01 -1.51 -13.91
N GLY A 119 13.60 -2.55 -14.64
CA GLY A 119 12.70 -3.58 -14.15
C GLY A 119 11.31 -3.04 -13.83
N VAL A 120 10.74 -2.23 -14.73
CA VAL A 120 9.39 -1.70 -14.56
C VAL A 120 8.38 -2.82 -14.80
N HIS A 121 7.46 -3.00 -13.86
CA HIS A 121 6.41 -4.01 -13.90
C HIS A 121 5.06 -3.38 -13.55
N ILE A 122 4.01 -4.03 -14.03
CA ILE A 122 2.64 -3.80 -13.60
C ILE A 122 2.18 -5.04 -12.85
N ALA A 123 1.70 -4.83 -11.63
CA ALA A 123 1.11 -5.83 -10.76
C ALA A 123 -0.40 -5.64 -10.62
N LEU A 124 -1.07 -6.73 -10.28
CA LEU A 124 -2.49 -6.85 -10.00
C LEU A 124 -2.68 -7.67 -8.71
N ILE A 125 -3.63 -7.26 -7.89
CA ILE A 125 -4.26 -8.12 -6.88
C ILE A 125 -5.75 -8.34 -7.20
N ASP A 126 -6.23 -9.58 -7.05
CA ASP A 126 -7.64 -9.93 -6.87
C ASP A 126 -7.92 -9.98 -5.37
N THR A 127 -8.62 -8.98 -4.85
CA THR A 127 -8.86 -8.79 -3.41
C THR A 127 -9.70 -9.90 -2.79
N HIS A 128 -10.42 -10.68 -3.60
CA HIS A 128 -11.18 -11.85 -3.15
C HIS A 128 -10.32 -13.11 -3.00
N GLN A 129 -9.06 -13.08 -3.43
CA GLN A 129 -8.11 -14.20 -3.39
C GLN A 129 -6.83 -13.86 -2.62
N LEU A 130 -6.87 -12.80 -1.81
CA LEU A 130 -5.81 -12.46 -0.88
C LEU A 130 -5.81 -13.42 0.32
N ALA A 131 -4.65 -13.55 0.95
CA ALA A 131 -4.57 -14.23 2.24
C ALA A 131 -5.31 -13.39 3.31
N ASN A 132 -5.86 -14.06 4.32
CA ASN A 132 -6.74 -13.43 5.32
C ASN A 132 -6.04 -12.34 6.15
N ASP A 133 -4.71 -12.35 6.21
CA ASP A 133 -3.86 -11.38 6.90
C ASP A 133 -3.56 -10.13 6.06
N VAL A 134 -3.93 -10.11 4.78
CA VAL A 134 -3.78 -8.93 3.92
C VAL A 134 -5.07 -8.12 3.95
N LEU A 135 -4.99 -6.94 4.55
CA LEU A 135 -6.11 -6.01 4.67
C LEU A 135 -5.92 -4.82 3.73
N VAL A 136 -6.98 -4.39 3.06
CA VAL A 136 -6.90 -3.33 2.04
C VAL A 136 -7.95 -2.27 2.32
N TRP A 137 -7.57 -1.00 2.26
CA TRP A 137 -8.52 0.11 2.37
C TRP A 137 -8.27 1.16 1.30
N HIS A 138 -9.32 1.89 0.95
CA HIS A 138 -9.19 3.15 0.22
C HIS A 138 -8.52 4.18 1.13
N ALA A 139 -7.45 4.83 0.66
CA ALA A 139 -6.61 5.71 1.50
C ALA A 139 -7.39 6.81 2.26
N PRO A 140 -8.38 7.52 1.65
CA PRO A 140 -9.20 8.50 2.35
C PRO A 140 -9.97 7.95 3.57
N HIS A 141 -10.24 6.65 3.62
CA HIS A 141 -10.94 6.04 4.76
C HIS A 141 -10.04 5.86 5.98
N LEU A 142 -8.72 5.87 5.80
CA LEU A 142 -7.75 5.66 6.88
C LEU A 142 -7.31 6.96 7.54
N ASN A 143 -7.26 8.07 6.80
CA ASN A 143 -6.90 9.38 7.33
C ASN A 143 -7.46 10.48 6.40
N GLN A 144 -8.11 11.49 6.99
CA GLN A 144 -8.68 12.62 6.27
C GLN A 144 -7.64 13.40 5.44
N GLU A 145 -6.37 13.39 5.83
CA GLU A 145 -5.30 14.03 5.07
C GLU A 145 -5.12 13.41 3.67
N PHE A 146 -5.64 12.20 3.44
CA PHE A 146 -5.66 11.54 2.14
C PHE A 146 -6.92 11.80 1.30
N GLU A 147 -7.81 12.73 1.67
CA GLU A 147 -9.04 13.03 0.91
C GLU A 147 -8.77 13.36 -0.58
N GLY A 148 -7.62 13.94 -0.89
CA GLY A 148 -7.17 14.19 -2.27
C GLY A 148 -6.60 12.96 -3.01
N CYS A 149 -6.33 11.86 -2.31
CA CYS A 149 -5.67 10.66 -2.81
C CYS A 149 -6.70 9.59 -3.22
N ILE A 150 -7.78 10.01 -3.88
CA ILE A 150 -8.92 9.16 -4.22
C ILE A 150 -8.59 7.95 -5.11
N HIS A 151 -7.42 7.96 -5.74
CA HIS A 151 -6.96 6.87 -6.59
C HIS A 151 -6.17 5.81 -5.81
N GLU A 152 -5.81 6.07 -4.56
CA GLU A 152 -4.89 5.25 -3.77
C GLU A 152 -5.62 4.32 -2.80
N TYR A 153 -5.13 3.08 -2.77
CA TYR A 153 -5.54 2.02 -1.87
C TYR A 153 -4.31 1.50 -1.15
N PHE A 154 -4.40 1.35 0.16
CA PHE A 154 -3.34 0.84 1.00
C PHE A 154 -3.62 -0.61 1.34
N ALA A 155 -2.71 -1.49 0.94
CA ALA A 155 -2.72 -2.89 1.33
C ALA A 155 -1.67 -3.11 2.42
N HIS A 156 -2.13 -3.55 3.60
CA HIS A 156 -1.33 -3.84 4.77
C HIS A 156 -0.86 -5.30 4.74
N GLY A 157 0.44 -5.50 4.94
CA GLY A 157 1.09 -6.81 5.04
C GLY A 157 1.64 -7.36 3.71
N PRO A 158 2.34 -8.52 3.77
CA PRO A 158 2.93 -9.17 2.61
C PRO A 158 1.88 -9.78 1.66
N ILE A 159 1.96 -9.47 0.38
CA ILE A 159 1.06 -9.97 -0.66
C ILE A 159 1.73 -11.08 -1.45
N ARG A 160 1.06 -12.23 -1.55
CA ARG A 160 1.55 -13.44 -2.26
C ARG A 160 0.39 -14.35 -2.64
N GLY A 161 0.68 -15.36 -3.47
CA GLY A 161 -0.29 -16.41 -3.79
C GLY A 161 -1.18 -16.10 -5.00
N PRO A 162 -2.29 -16.84 -5.17
CA PRO A 162 -3.04 -16.89 -6.43
C PRO A 162 -3.73 -15.57 -6.80
N GLY A 163 -4.04 -14.73 -5.81
CA GLY A 163 -4.59 -13.40 -6.03
C GLY A 163 -3.59 -12.39 -6.59
N TYR A 164 -2.29 -12.68 -6.58
CA TYR A 164 -1.25 -11.74 -7.03
C TYR A 164 -0.62 -12.16 -8.36
N LYS A 165 -0.41 -11.16 -9.23
CA LYS A 165 0.40 -11.33 -10.44
C LYS A 165 1.12 -10.04 -10.78
N ALA A 166 2.35 -10.14 -11.25
CA ALA A 166 2.99 -9.03 -11.97
C ALA A 166 3.57 -9.48 -13.30
N VAL A 167 3.68 -8.52 -14.22
CA VAL A 167 4.28 -8.70 -15.54
C VAL A 167 5.22 -7.54 -15.86
N PRO A 168 6.31 -7.77 -16.59
CA PRO A 168 7.16 -6.69 -17.10
C PRO A 168 6.34 -5.72 -17.97
N TYR A 169 6.58 -4.42 -17.82
CA TYR A 169 5.88 -3.42 -18.63
C TYR A 169 6.24 -3.53 -20.12
N ASP A 170 7.50 -3.79 -20.44
CA ASP A 170 7.98 -3.97 -21.81
C ASP A 170 7.20 -5.07 -22.56
N LEU A 171 6.80 -6.15 -21.85
CA LEU A 171 5.98 -7.21 -22.43
C LEU A 171 4.56 -6.73 -22.78
N LEU A 172 4.00 -5.79 -22.03
CA LEU A 172 2.71 -5.18 -22.31
C LEU A 172 2.79 -4.25 -23.53
N GLU A 173 3.85 -3.46 -23.64
CA GLU A 173 4.11 -2.60 -24.79
C GLU A 173 4.27 -3.43 -26.08
N GLU A 174 5.05 -4.52 -26.04
CA GLU A 174 5.20 -5.45 -27.17
C GLU A 174 3.87 -6.03 -27.66
N ARG A 175 2.85 -6.08 -26.77
CA ARG A 175 1.50 -6.58 -27.06
C ARG A 175 0.51 -5.46 -27.42
N GLY A 176 0.98 -4.22 -27.51
CA GLY A 176 0.16 -3.05 -27.88
C GLY A 176 -0.69 -2.49 -26.75
N VAL A 177 -0.32 -2.74 -25.49
CA VAL A 177 -0.96 -2.14 -24.32
C VAL A 177 -0.13 -0.95 -23.85
N GLU A 178 -0.60 0.26 -24.16
CA GLU A 178 0.09 1.54 -23.89
C GLU A 178 -0.83 2.63 -23.32
#